data_AF-D0LS98-F1
#
_entry.id   AF-D0LS98-F1
#
_cell.length_a   1.000
_cell.length_b   1.000
_cell.length_c   1.000
_cell.angle_alpha   90.00
_cell.angle_beta   90.00
_cell.angle_gamma   90.00
#
_symmetry.space_group_name_H-M   'P 1'
#
loop_
_entity.id
_entity.type
_entity.pdbx_description
1 polymer ?
#
loop_
_entity_poly.entity_id
_entity_poly.type
_entity_poly.pdbx_seq_one_letter_code
_entity_poly.pdbx_strand_id
1 'polypeptide(L)'
;MSVGANSGDSQSRSALRGTALLLLLCGAGACVHRLPPALTPQPVVPAITAAPPAQGDGRLVIDVVQGPAPVHEVQMQAEPIEDASGYVRYGFHAAPEMLCPASPCVVDAPPGNILLGFPVIGDPGAIEVELVHISEQPTIYRRALSEYDGETGAVRVLGILGTSVGGAALTTGIPLLTIGLANENRGLGIAGAASMAAGTALLTLGIWAIRADSPSFRPGSSLHFDWP
;
A
#
# COMPACT_ATOMS: atom_id res chain seq x y z
N MET A 1 -28.15 48.91 -40.62
CA MET A 1 -26.95 48.76 -39.77
C MET A 1 -27.19 47.55 -38.88
N SER A 2 -26.56 46.42 -39.19
CA SER A 2 -26.72 45.16 -38.44
C SER A 2 -25.34 44.74 -37.94
N VAL A 3 -25.22 44.57 -36.63
CA VAL A 3 -24.00 44.15 -35.93
C VAL A 3 -24.14 42.65 -35.66
N GLY A 4 -23.36 41.84 -36.38
CA GLY A 4 -23.26 40.40 -36.16
C GLY A 4 -22.24 40.10 -35.08
N ALA A 5 -22.69 39.53 -33.96
CA ALA A 5 -21.83 39.07 -32.87
C ALA A 5 -21.35 37.63 -33.14
N ASN A 6 -20.03 37.44 -33.24
CA ASN A 6 -19.37 36.15 -33.36
C ASN A 6 -19.30 35.44 -32.00
N SER A 7 -20.11 34.39 -31.79
CA SER A 7 -20.16 33.59 -30.55
C SER A 7 -19.47 32.22 -30.68
N GLY A 8 -18.33 32.14 -31.38
CA GLY A 8 -17.70 30.87 -31.78
C GLY A 8 -16.58 30.31 -30.90
N ASP A 9 -15.86 31.14 -30.13
CA ASP A 9 -14.52 30.75 -29.65
C ASP A 9 -14.43 30.20 -28.22
N SER A 10 -15.54 30.14 -27.46
CA SER A 10 -15.47 29.78 -26.03
C SER A 10 -15.46 28.26 -25.74
N GLN A 11 -16.01 27.42 -26.64
CA GLN A 11 -16.15 25.98 -26.38
C GLN A 11 -14.88 25.15 -26.64
N SER A 12 -13.93 25.62 -27.45
CA SER A 12 -12.73 24.83 -27.80
C SER A 12 -11.65 24.82 -26.70
N ARG A 13 -11.60 25.86 -25.86
CA ARG A 13 -10.55 25.99 -24.82
C ARG A 13 -10.79 25.14 -23.57
N SER A 14 -12.02 24.71 -23.31
CA SER A 14 -12.38 23.87 -22.16
C SER A 14 -12.05 22.39 -22.36
N ALA A 15 -12.09 21.88 -23.60
CA ALA A 15 -11.83 20.47 -23.88
C ALA A 15 -10.34 20.07 -23.72
N LEU A 16 -9.40 20.95 -24.10
CA LEU A 16 -7.96 20.68 -24.02
C LEU A 16 -7.38 20.74 -22.59
N ARG A 17 -8.01 21.47 -21.66
CA ARG A 17 -7.57 21.53 -20.27
C ARG A 17 -7.91 20.26 -19.48
N GLY A 18 -8.97 19.56 -19.86
CA GLY A 18 -9.41 18.33 -19.17
C GLY A 18 -8.49 17.12 -19.42
N THR A 19 -7.89 17.03 -20.61
CA THR A 19 -7.13 15.84 -21.02
C THR A 19 -5.74 15.75 -20.38
N ALA A 20 -5.08 16.88 -20.16
CA ALA A 20 -3.75 16.92 -19.53
C ALA A 20 -3.79 16.56 -18.03
N LEU A 21 -4.87 16.90 -17.34
CA LEU A 21 -5.06 16.56 -15.92
C LEU A 21 -5.26 15.04 -15.74
N LEU A 22 -5.98 14.39 -16.67
CA LEU A 22 -6.29 12.96 -16.62
C LEU A 22 -5.03 12.08 -16.75
N LEU A 23 -4.09 12.46 -17.64
CA LEU A 23 -2.84 11.73 -17.84
C LEU A 23 -1.89 11.83 -16.63
N LEU A 24 -1.93 12.95 -15.88
CA LEU A 24 -1.14 13.10 -14.65
C LEU A 24 -1.69 12.24 -13.50
N LEU A 25 -3.02 12.05 -13.44
CA LEU A 25 -3.69 11.27 -12.39
C LEU A 25 -3.50 9.75 -12.54
N CYS A 26 -3.37 9.23 -13.76
CA CYS A 26 -3.18 7.79 -13.98
C CYS A 26 -1.79 7.26 -13.56
N GLY A 27 -0.80 8.13 -13.34
CA GLY A 27 0.57 7.73 -13.01
C GLY A 27 0.86 7.52 -11.51
N ALA A 28 -0.04 7.94 -10.62
CA ALA A 28 0.22 8.04 -9.17
C ALA A 28 -0.21 6.81 -8.36
N GLY A 29 -0.57 5.69 -9.01
CA GLY A 29 -0.78 4.44 -8.29
C GLY A 29 0.53 3.98 -7.66
N ALA A 30 0.68 4.20 -6.35
CA ALA A 30 1.80 3.71 -5.55
C ALA A 30 1.80 2.17 -5.61
N CYS A 31 2.52 1.63 -6.58
CA CYS A 31 2.68 0.19 -6.74
C CYS A 31 3.66 -0.26 -5.66
N VAL A 32 3.18 -0.98 -4.66
CA VAL A 32 4.03 -1.74 -3.74
C VAL A 32 4.57 -2.95 -4.50
N HIS A 33 5.88 -3.14 -4.50
CA HIS A 33 6.49 -4.31 -5.12
C HIS A 33 6.17 -5.55 -4.29
N ARG A 34 5.29 -6.42 -4.80
CA ARG A 34 4.97 -7.67 -4.12
C ARG A 34 6.08 -8.69 -4.34
N LEU A 35 6.74 -9.07 -3.26
CA LEU A 35 7.70 -10.16 -3.25
C LEU A 35 6.97 -11.52 -3.18
N PRO A 36 7.62 -12.62 -3.59
CA PRO A 36 7.10 -13.96 -3.33
C PRO A 36 6.79 -14.15 -1.84
N PRO A 37 5.75 -14.92 -1.47
CA PRO A 37 5.43 -15.19 -0.07
C PRO A 37 6.61 -15.80 0.70
N ALA A 38 6.62 -15.60 2.01
CA ALA A 38 7.58 -16.25 2.90
C ALA A 38 7.50 -17.79 2.77
N LEU A 39 8.62 -18.48 2.98
CA LEU A 39 8.66 -19.94 2.95
C LEU A 39 7.69 -20.51 3.99
N THR A 40 6.89 -21.50 3.57
CA THR A 40 5.96 -22.18 4.47
C THR A 40 6.72 -22.79 5.65
N PRO A 41 6.30 -22.53 6.90
CA PRO A 41 6.89 -23.13 8.09
C PRO A 41 6.92 -24.67 8.01
N GLN A 42 7.95 -25.30 8.58
CA GLN A 42 7.99 -26.77 8.73
C GLN A 42 6.98 -27.23 9.80
N PRO A 43 6.46 -28.48 9.76
CA PRO A 43 5.59 -29.02 10.81
C PRO A 43 6.42 -29.42 12.04
N VAL A 44 6.77 -28.44 12.90
CA VAL A 44 7.50 -28.69 14.15
C VAL A 44 6.62 -28.31 15.33
N VAL A 45 6.52 -29.23 16.28
CA VAL A 45 5.78 -29.02 17.53
C VAL A 45 6.63 -28.14 18.47
N PRO A 46 6.17 -26.93 18.85
CA PRO A 46 6.92 -26.10 19.80
C PRO A 46 6.91 -26.75 21.19
N ALA A 47 8.02 -26.63 21.92
CA ALA A 47 8.13 -27.15 23.27
C ALA A 47 7.35 -26.25 24.26
N ILE A 48 6.08 -26.59 24.52
CA ILE A 48 5.22 -25.85 25.44
C ILE A 48 4.64 -26.82 26.48
N THR A 49 4.66 -26.40 27.75
CA THR A 49 3.99 -27.10 28.84
C THR A 49 2.68 -26.40 29.15
N ALA A 50 1.55 -27.07 28.90
CA ALA A 50 0.21 -26.58 29.24
C ALA A 50 -0.60 -27.67 29.94
N ALA A 51 -1.45 -27.29 30.89
CA ALA A 51 -2.46 -28.19 31.46
C ALA A 51 -3.40 -28.70 30.35
N PRO A 52 -4.11 -29.84 30.48
CA PRO A 52 -5.10 -30.25 29.48
C PRO A 52 -6.22 -29.19 29.30
N PRO A 53 -6.82 -29.06 28.09
CA PRO A 53 -7.92 -28.12 27.88
C PRO A 53 -9.15 -28.55 28.69
N ALA A 54 -10.03 -27.60 29.01
CA ALA A 54 -11.29 -27.91 29.68
C ALA A 54 -12.20 -28.75 28.77
N GLN A 55 -13.16 -29.47 29.37
CA GLN A 55 -14.07 -30.31 28.61
C GLN A 55 -14.93 -29.47 27.67
N GLY A 56 -14.84 -29.76 26.36
CA GLY A 56 -15.59 -29.04 25.32
C GLY A 56 -14.79 -27.91 24.63
N ASP A 57 -13.63 -27.54 25.17
CA ASP A 57 -12.71 -26.61 24.52
C ASP A 57 -11.77 -27.35 23.56
N GLY A 58 -11.49 -26.71 22.44
CA GLY A 58 -10.38 -27.06 21.58
C GLY A 58 -9.10 -26.38 22.04
N ARG A 59 -7.95 -26.88 21.57
CA ARG A 59 -6.64 -26.30 21.84
C ARG A 59 -5.98 -25.83 20.55
N LEU A 60 -5.54 -24.59 20.54
CA LEU A 60 -4.74 -24.01 19.48
C LEU A 60 -3.37 -23.61 20.03
N VAL A 61 -2.31 -24.17 19.46
CA VAL A 61 -0.94 -23.78 19.74
C VAL A 61 -0.45 -22.85 18.64
N ILE A 62 -0.13 -21.62 18.97
CA ILE A 62 0.27 -20.60 18.00
C ILE A 62 1.79 -20.39 18.11
N ASP A 63 2.50 -20.50 17.00
CA ASP A 63 3.95 -20.32 16.91
C ASP A 63 4.33 -19.40 15.73
N VAL A 64 5.36 -18.58 15.94
CA VAL A 64 5.88 -17.64 14.94
C VAL A 64 7.34 -17.95 14.67
N VAL A 65 7.66 -18.27 13.42
CA VAL A 65 8.97 -18.80 13.02
C VAL A 65 10.11 -17.78 13.18
N GLN A 66 9.80 -16.49 13.02
CA GLN A 66 10.78 -15.40 13.17
C GLN A 66 11.12 -15.09 14.63
N GLY A 67 10.44 -15.71 15.60
CA GLY A 67 10.65 -15.52 17.03
C GLY A 67 9.40 -15.05 17.76
N PRO A 68 9.53 -14.73 19.06
CA PRO A 68 8.40 -14.31 19.88
C PRO A 68 7.75 -13.04 19.33
N ALA A 69 6.45 -13.12 19.03
CA ALA A 69 5.65 -12.00 18.56
C ALA A 69 4.30 -11.97 19.30
N PRO A 70 3.71 -10.78 19.50
CA PRO A 70 2.35 -10.68 20.03
C PRO A 70 1.35 -11.22 19.01
N VAL A 71 0.32 -11.90 19.51
CA VAL A 71 -0.81 -12.40 18.71
C VAL A 71 -2.07 -11.76 19.24
N HIS A 72 -2.90 -11.25 18.35
CA HIS A 72 -4.17 -10.62 18.67
C HIS A 72 -5.32 -11.52 18.21
N GLU A 73 -6.41 -11.58 18.97
CA GLU A 73 -7.71 -11.97 18.44
C GLU A 73 -8.34 -10.74 17.80
N VAL A 74 -8.88 -10.88 16.60
CA VAL A 74 -9.45 -9.75 15.86
C VAL A 74 -10.96 -9.92 15.79
N GLN A 75 -11.68 -9.07 16.49
CA GLN A 75 -13.13 -9.01 16.36
C GLN A 75 -13.51 -8.01 15.27
N MET A 76 -14.38 -8.42 14.36
CA MET A 76 -14.96 -7.51 13.37
C MET A 76 -16.18 -6.82 13.99
N GLN A 77 -16.07 -5.53 14.26
CA GLN A 77 -17.16 -4.73 14.79
C GLN A 77 -17.83 -3.97 13.65
N ALA A 78 -19.16 -3.98 13.63
CA ALA A 78 -19.95 -3.21 12.67
C ALA A 78 -20.26 -1.83 13.26
N GLU A 79 -19.88 -0.77 12.56
CA GLU A 79 -20.18 0.62 12.93
C GLU A 79 -21.12 1.25 11.89
N PRO A 80 -22.26 1.84 12.31
CA PRO A 80 -23.14 2.56 11.41
C PRO A 80 -22.51 3.89 10.99
N ILE A 81 -22.41 4.12 9.68
CA ILE A 81 -21.97 5.35 9.05
C ILE A 81 -23.18 5.96 8.36
N GLU A 82 -23.71 7.03 8.95
CA GLU A 82 -24.82 7.81 8.37
C GLU A 82 -24.27 8.90 7.46
N ASP A 83 -24.79 9.00 6.24
CA ASP A 83 -24.43 10.07 5.32
C ASP A 83 -25.36 11.28 5.41
N ALA A 84 -25.04 12.36 4.69
CA ALA A 84 -25.82 13.59 4.68
C ALA A 84 -27.26 13.43 4.13
N SER A 85 -27.58 12.30 3.49
CA SER A 85 -28.91 11.97 3.00
C SER A 85 -29.74 11.14 4.00
N GLY A 86 -29.17 10.79 5.16
CA GLY A 86 -29.78 9.91 6.16
C GLY A 86 -29.69 8.42 5.80
N TYR A 87 -28.86 8.06 4.81
CA TYR A 87 -28.63 6.67 4.45
C TYR A 87 -27.57 6.06 5.36
N VAL A 88 -27.89 4.93 5.99
CA VAL A 88 -27.00 4.21 6.91
C VAL A 88 -26.27 3.10 6.16
N ARG A 89 -24.94 3.14 6.18
CA ARG A 89 -24.05 2.08 5.72
C ARG A 89 -23.36 1.47 6.93
N TYR A 90 -23.04 0.19 6.89
CA TYR A 90 -22.22 -0.43 7.92
C TYR A 90 -20.78 -0.50 7.46
N GLY A 91 -19.89 0.20 8.17
CA GLY A 91 -18.46 -0.03 8.13
C GLY A 91 -18.12 -1.20 9.03
N PHE A 92 -17.10 -1.97 8.68
CA PHE A 92 -16.54 -2.98 9.57
C PHE A 92 -15.12 -2.59 9.91
N HIS A 93 -14.80 -2.48 11.19
CA HIS A 93 -13.44 -2.23 11.67
C HIS A 93 -12.93 -3.42 12.46
N ALA A 94 -11.64 -3.70 12.30
CA ALA A 94 -10.94 -4.69 13.09
C ALA A 94 -10.66 -4.10 14.48
N ALA A 95 -11.11 -4.79 15.52
CA ALA A 95 -10.79 -4.49 16.92
C ALA A 95 -9.83 -5.57 17.43
N PRO A 96 -8.50 -5.35 17.38
CA PRO A 96 -7.53 -6.30 17.88
C PRO A 96 -7.52 -6.31 19.41
N GLU A 97 -7.69 -7.48 20.00
CA GLU A 97 -7.53 -7.76 21.43
C GLU A 97 -6.30 -8.65 21.63
N MET A 98 -5.46 -8.36 22.63
CA MET A 98 -4.25 -9.14 22.84
C MET A 98 -4.59 -10.56 23.33
N LEU A 99 -4.37 -11.56 22.47
CA LEU A 99 -4.61 -12.96 22.79
C LEU A 99 -3.42 -13.58 23.51
N CYS A 100 -2.20 -13.31 23.01
CA CYS A 100 -0.98 -13.66 23.73
C CYS A 100 0.13 -12.64 23.51
N PRO A 101 0.89 -12.25 24.56
CA PRO A 101 1.91 -11.21 24.45
C PRO A 101 3.16 -11.68 23.67
N ALA A 102 3.42 -12.99 23.63
CA ALA A 102 4.58 -13.57 22.97
C ALA A 102 4.31 -15.02 22.56
N SER A 103 4.58 -15.35 21.30
CA SER A 103 4.62 -16.73 20.78
C SER A 103 5.93 -17.46 21.14
N PRO A 104 5.95 -18.80 21.18
CA PRO A 104 4.79 -19.68 21.02
C PRO A 104 3.87 -19.64 22.26
N CYS A 105 2.56 -19.73 22.05
CA CYS A 105 1.54 -19.63 23.10
C CYS A 105 0.41 -20.65 22.88
N VAL A 106 -0.33 -20.97 23.95
CA VAL A 106 -1.47 -21.90 23.90
C VAL A 106 -2.75 -21.13 24.18
N VAL A 107 -3.77 -21.38 23.37
CA VAL A 107 -5.10 -20.81 23.51
C VAL A 107 -6.08 -21.97 23.58
N ASP A 108 -6.81 -22.05 24.69
CA ASP A 108 -7.94 -22.95 24.83
C ASP A 108 -9.22 -22.14 24.59
N ALA A 109 -10.02 -22.56 23.61
CA ALA A 109 -11.23 -21.86 23.21
C ALA A 109 -12.24 -22.84 22.60
N PRO A 110 -13.54 -22.49 22.54
CA PRO A 110 -14.53 -23.34 21.91
C PRO A 110 -14.16 -23.64 20.44
N PRO A 111 -14.44 -24.86 19.94
CA PRO A 111 -14.23 -25.20 18.54
C PRO A 111 -14.97 -24.23 17.61
N GLY A 112 -14.32 -23.77 16.55
CA GLY A 112 -14.86 -22.74 15.68
C GLY A 112 -13.79 -22.00 14.89
N ASN A 113 -14.18 -20.92 14.19
CA ASN A 113 -13.22 -20.08 13.50
C ASN A 113 -12.97 -18.81 14.32
N ILE A 114 -11.70 -18.45 14.48
CA ILE A 114 -11.27 -17.20 15.09
C ILE A 114 -10.41 -16.43 14.10
N LEU A 115 -10.44 -15.10 14.17
CA LEU A 115 -9.54 -14.25 13.39
C LEU A 115 -8.33 -13.93 14.25
N LEU A 116 -7.13 -14.28 13.78
CA LEU A 116 -5.88 -13.97 14.44
C LEU A 116 -5.18 -12.83 13.71
N GLY A 117 -4.73 -11.84 14.48
CA GLY A 117 -3.93 -10.71 14.03
C GLY A 117 -2.46 -10.88 14.38
N PHE A 118 -1.60 -10.78 13.37
CA PHE A 118 -0.15 -10.88 13.51
C PHE A 118 0.53 -9.58 13.08
N PRO A 119 1.61 -9.14 13.75
CA PRO A 119 2.33 -7.93 13.37
C PRO A 119 3.05 -8.12 12.03
N VAL A 120 3.20 -7.04 11.27
CA VAL A 120 4.01 -6.98 10.05
C VAL A 120 5.41 -6.47 10.39
N ILE A 121 6.44 -7.20 9.98
CA ILE A 121 7.84 -6.78 10.17
C ILE A 121 8.09 -5.52 9.33
N GLY A 122 8.66 -4.47 9.92
CA GLY A 122 8.93 -3.20 9.24
C GLY A 122 7.75 -2.22 9.19
N ASP A 123 6.57 -2.62 9.67
CA ASP A 123 5.42 -1.71 9.87
C ASP A 123 4.73 -2.01 11.22
N PRO A 124 5.15 -1.35 12.33
CA PRO A 124 4.69 -1.68 13.68
C PRO A 124 3.20 -1.37 13.93
N GLY A 125 2.57 -0.59 13.06
CA GLY A 125 1.14 -0.28 13.14
C GLY A 125 0.26 -1.24 12.35
N ALA A 126 0.85 -2.05 11.47
CA ALA A 126 0.12 -2.97 10.61
C ALA A 126 -0.06 -4.34 11.27
N ILE A 127 -1.28 -4.85 11.18
CA ILE A 127 -1.67 -6.18 11.61
C ILE A 127 -2.23 -6.91 10.40
N GLU A 128 -1.71 -8.10 10.13
CA GLU A 128 -2.25 -9.02 9.14
C GLU A 128 -3.21 -10.00 9.82
N VAL A 129 -4.43 -10.09 9.28
CA VAL A 129 -5.51 -10.87 9.88
C VAL A 129 -5.73 -12.15 9.10
N GLU A 130 -5.84 -13.27 9.81
CA GLU A 130 -6.08 -14.58 9.22
C GLU A 130 -7.16 -15.35 9.98
N LEU A 131 -7.97 -16.09 9.23
CA LEU A 131 -8.99 -16.97 9.79
C LEU A 131 -8.35 -18.32 10.13
N VAL A 132 -8.39 -18.69 11.41
CA VAL A 132 -7.86 -19.95 11.92
C VAL A 132 -8.98 -20.77 12.54
N HIS A 133 -8.97 -22.07 12.25
CA HIS A 133 -9.96 -23.01 12.78
C HIS A 133 -9.43 -23.68 14.05
N ILE A 134 -10.22 -23.69 15.11
CA ILE A 134 -9.96 -24.45 16.33
C ILE A 134 -10.82 -25.71 16.27
N SER A 135 -10.15 -26.86 16.28
CA SER A 135 -10.81 -28.17 16.29
C SER A 135 -10.96 -28.69 17.73
N GLU A 136 -11.77 -29.74 17.93
CA GLU A 136 -11.84 -30.45 19.21
C GLU A 136 -10.52 -31.14 19.58
N GLN A 137 -9.72 -31.52 18.57
CA GLN A 137 -8.37 -32.04 18.77
C GLN A 137 -7.37 -30.87 18.86
N PRO A 138 -6.31 -30.98 19.68
CA PRO A 138 -5.28 -29.96 19.72
C PRO A 138 -4.63 -29.77 18.35
N THR A 139 -4.55 -28.53 17.88
CA THR A 139 -3.91 -28.18 16.60
C THR A 139 -2.81 -27.16 16.81
N ILE A 140 -1.87 -27.14 15.87
CA ILE A 140 -0.72 -26.24 15.86
C ILE A 140 -0.84 -25.33 14.64
N TYR A 141 -0.80 -24.03 14.89
CA TYR A 141 -0.74 -22.97 13.90
C TYR A 141 0.65 -22.34 13.89
N ARG A 142 1.44 -22.61 12.85
CA ARG A 142 2.75 -21.98 12.68
C ARG A 142 2.67 -20.91 11.60
N ARG A 143 3.26 -19.75 11.88
CA ARG A 143 3.26 -18.60 10.97
C ARG A 143 4.65 -18.06 10.71
N ALA A 144 4.94 -17.78 9.44
CA ALA A 144 5.94 -16.83 9.01
C ALA A 144 5.28 -15.46 8.82
N LEU A 145 5.75 -14.43 9.54
CA LEU A 145 5.19 -13.07 9.45
C LEU A 145 5.37 -12.44 8.06
N SER A 146 4.45 -11.54 7.71
CA SER A 146 4.66 -10.60 6.60
C SER A 146 5.78 -9.62 6.91
N GLU A 147 6.40 -9.12 5.85
CA GLU A 147 7.49 -8.14 5.91
C GLU A 147 7.18 -6.99 4.93
N TYR A 148 7.23 -5.78 5.44
CA TYR A 148 7.09 -4.54 4.69
C TYR A 148 8.41 -3.79 4.75
N ASP A 149 9.06 -3.65 3.60
CA ASP A 149 10.24 -2.81 3.47
C ASP A 149 9.82 -1.45 2.91
N GLY A 150 9.76 -0.48 3.82
CA GLY A 150 9.31 0.87 3.57
C GLY A 150 10.41 1.92 3.63
N GLU A 151 11.70 1.54 3.65
CA GLU A 151 12.83 2.48 3.70
C GLU A 151 12.99 3.24 2.37
N THR A 152 11.98 4.02 2.01
CA THR A 152 11.95 4.90 0.84
C THR A 152 12.16 6.32 1.31
N GLY A 153 13.27 6.94 0.94
CA GLY A 153 13.67 8.22 1.53
C GLY A 153 14.36 9.13 0.53
N ALA A 154 15.69 9.02 0.45
CA ALA A 154 16.48 9.96 -0.32
C ALA A 154 16.20 9.88 -1.82
N VAL A 155 16.12 8.67 -2.38
CA VAL A 155 15.93 8.46 -3.83
C VAL A 155 14.54 8.94 -4.26
N ARG A 156 13.50 8.63 -3.49
CA ARG A 156 12.14 9.14 -3.73
C ARG A 156 12.04 10.65 -3.62
N VAL A 157 12.66 11.28 -2.61
CA VAL A 157 12.67 12.75 -2.47
C VAL A 157 13.39 13.40 -3.66
N LEU A 158 14.56 12.89 -4.06
CA LEU A 158 15.25 13.35 -5.27
C LEU A 158 14.40 13.16 -6.52
N GLY A 159 13.64 12.06 -6.58
CA GLY A 159 12.69 11.80 -7.66
C GLY A 159 11.56 12.82 -7.73
N ILE A 160 10.97 13.19 -6.59
CA ILE A 160 9.92 14.23 -6.49
C ILE A 160 10.48 15.59 -6.88
N LEU A 161 11.67 15.94 -6.42
CA LEU A 161 12.32 17.20 -6.79
C LEU A 161 12.66 17.24 -8.28
N GLY A 162 13.23 16.15 -8.82
CA GLY A 162 13.57 16.02 -10.23
C GLY A 162 12.34 16.12 -11.14
N THR A 163 11.24 15.45 -10.79
CA THR A 163 9.98 15.56 -11.53
C THR A 163 9.37 16.96 -11.46
N SER A 164 9.42 17.61 -10.31
CA SER A 164 8.89 18.97 -10.12
C SER A 164 9.69 20.01 -10.91
N VAL A 165 11.01 19.99 -10.80
CA VAL A 165 11.91 20.89 -11.55
C VAL A 165 11.83 20.59 -13.04
N GLY A 166 11.82 19.32 -13.43
CA GLY A 166 11.69 18.89 -14.82
C GLY A 166 10.37 19.36 -15.45
N GLY A 167 9.25 19.21 -14.73
CA GLY A 167 7.96 19.72 -15.15
C GLY A 167 7.94 21.24 -15.33
N ALA A 168 8.51 22.00 -14.40
CA ALA A 168 8.62 23.45 -14.50
C ALA A 168 9.51 23.90 -15.68
N ALA A 169 10.60 23.19 -15.96
CA ALA A 169 11.47 23.47 -17.10
C ALA A 169 10.76 23.20 -18.44
N LEU A 170 9.88 22.19 -18.51
CA LEU A 170 9.06 21.93 -19.69
C LEU A 170 8.00 23.01 -19.91
N THR A 171 7.28 23.41 -18.86
CA THR A 171 6.22 24.43 -18.96
C THR A 171 6.77 25.81 -19.36
N THR A 172 8.00 26.13 -18.95
CA THR A 172 8.70 27.36 -19.34
C THR A 172 9.41 27.25 -20.70
N GLY A 173 9.97 26.09 -21.02
CA GLY A 173 10.70 25.83 -22.27
C GLY A 173 9.80 25.86 -23.52
N ILE A 174 8.57 25.34 -23.43
CA ILE A 174 7.64 25.29 -24.57
C ILE A 174 7.30 26.69 -25.12
N PRO A 175 6.87 27.68 -24.31
CA PRO A 175 6.64 29.05 -24.79
C PRO A 175 7.90 29.70 -25.35
N LEU A 176 9.05 29.54 -24.68
CA LEU A 176 10.32 30.13 -25.13
C LEU A 176 10.73 29.60 -26.51
N LEU A 177 10.60 28.29 -26.72
CA LEU A 177 10.87 27.66 -28.01
C LEU A 177 9.90 28.18 -29.09
N THR A 178 8.61 28.23 -28.77
CA THR A 178 7.57 28.69 -29.71
C THR A 178 7.77 30.15 -30.13
N ILE A 179 8.04 31.04 -29.17
CA ILE A 179 8.31 32.47 -29.42
C ILE A 179 9.63 32.65 -30.18
N GLY A 180 10.67 31.87 -29.83
CA GLY A 180 11.96 31.92 -30.50
C GLY A 180 11.88 31.51 -31.97
N LEU A 181 11.10 30.46 -32.28
CA LEU A 181 10.86 30.01 -33.66
C LEU A 181 10.00 31.01 -34.45
N ALA A 182 8.96 31.58 -33.83
CA ALA A 182 8.04 32.50 -34.51
C ALA A 182 8.69 33.85 -34.87
N ASN A 183 9.60 34.35 -34.02
CA ASN A 183 10.25 35.66 -34.22
C ASN A 183 11.68 35.55 -34.78
N GLU A 184 12.09 34.37 -35.29
CA GLU A 184 13.45 34.06 -35.75
C GLU A 184 14.56 34.41 -34.73
N ASN A 185 14.21 34.47 -33.45
CA ASN A 185 15.14 34.79 -32.37
C ASN A 185 15.85 33.50 -31.91
N ARG A 186 17.01 33.24 -32.52
CA ARG A 186 17.84 32.05 -32.24
C ARG A 186 18.17 31.87 -30.75
N GLY A 187 18.39 32.96 -30.02
CA GLY A 187 18.72 32.89 -28.59
C GLY A 187 17.59 32.31 -27.75
N LEU A 188 16.35 32.80 -27.96
CA LEU A 188 15.16 32.27 -27.30
C LEU A 188 14.86 30.83 -27.72
N GLY A 189 15.04 30.50 -29.01
CA GLY A 189 14.86 29.14 -29.52
C GLY A 189 15.82 28.14 -28.86
N ILE A 190 17.11 28.48 -28.76
CA ILE A 190 18.12 27.64 -28.10
C ILE A 190 17.83 27.50 -26.60
N ALA A 191 17.48 28.60 -25.91
CA ALA A 191 17.14 28.56 -24.50
C ALA A 191 15.91 27.69 -24.23
N GLY A 192 14.87 27.79 -25.07
CA GLY A 192 13.67 26.96 -25.00
C GLY A 192 13.99 25.47 -25.22
N ALA A 193 14.74 25.15 -26.27
CA ALA A 193 15.15 23.77 -26.56
C ALA A 193 16.00 23.17 -25.44
N ALA A 194 16.96 23.93 -24.91
CA ALA A 194 17.80 23.48 -23.79
C ALA A 194 16.98 23.25 -22.51
N SER A 195 16.05 24.16 -22.20
CA SER A 195 15.16 24.03 -21.04
C SER A 195 14.24 22.81 -21.18
N MET A 196 13.72 22.55 -22.38
CA MET A 196 12.92 21.36 -22.64
C MET A 196 13.75 20.08 -22.50
N ALA A 197 14.96 20.03 -23.06
CA ALA A 197 15.83 18.86 -22.97
C ALA A 197 16.22 18.54 -21.52
N ALA A 198 16.63 19.56 -20.75
CA ALA A 198 16.92 19.42 -19.33
C ALA A 198 15.66 19.01 -18.54
N GLY A 199 14.51 19.60 -18.87
CA GLY A 199 13.23 19.28 -18.25
C GLY A 199 12.81 17.84 -18.47
N THR A 200 12.90 17.34 -19.70
CA THR A 200 12.64 15.93 -20.02
C THR A 200 13.59 14.98 -19.30
N ALA A 201 14.89 15.31 -19.25
CA ALA A 201 15.88 14.49 -18.54
C ALA A 201 15.58 14.41 -17.03
N LEU A 202 15.32 15.55 -16.38
CA LEU A 202 14.97 15.58 -14.96
C LEU A 202 13.65 14.89 -14.66
N LEU A 203 12.64 15.05 -15.53
CA LEU A 203 11.36 14.39 -15.38
C LEU A 203 11.50 12.87 -15.48
N THR A 204 12.22 12.38 -16.50
CA THR A 204 12.42 10.93 -16.71
C THR A 204 13.25 10.30 -15.58
N LEU A 205 14.37 10.93 -15.19
CA LEU A 205 15.16 10.48 -14.04
C LEU A 205 14.36 10.53 -12.74
N GLY A 206 13.53 11.56 -12.57
CA GLY A 206 12.68 11.70 -11.39
C GLY A 206 11.64 10.58 -11.29
N ILE A 207 10.96 10.27 -12.39
CA ILE A 207 10.01 9.16 -12.47
C ILE A 207 10.71 7.82 -12.20
N TRP A 208 11.89 7.62 -12.81
CA TRP A 208 12.68 6.42 -12.59
C TRP A 208 13.08 6.27 -11.11
N ALA A 209 13.56 7.34 -10.47
CA ALA A 209 13.94 7.34 -9.06
C ALA A 209 12.75 7.00 -8.14
N ILE A 210 11.57 7.58 -8.39
CA ILE A 210 10.34 7.25 -7.66
C ILE A 210 9.97 5.77 -7.82
N ARG A 211 10.16 5.21 -9.02
CA ARG A 211 9.84 3.81 -9.32
C ARG A 211 10.86 2.83 -8.74
N ALA A 212 12.14 3.20 -8.73
CA ALA A 212 13.22 2.38 -8.19
C ALA A 212 13.15 2.30 -6.66
N ASP A 213 12.66 3.36 -6.01
CA ASP A 213 12.47 3.46 -4.56
C ASP A 213 11.03 3.11 -4.14
N SER A 214 10.43 2.08 -4.75
CA SER A 214 9.10 1.62 -4.39
C SER A 214 9.16 0.72 -3.15
N PRO A 215 8.25 0.87 -2.17
CA PRO A 215 8.20 -0.02 -1.03
C PRO A 215 7.92 -1.45 -1.50
N SER A 216 8.45 -2.43 -0.76
CA SER A 216 8.20 -3.85 -1.05
C SER A 216 7.41 -4.51 0.07
N PHE A 217 6.58 -5.48 -0.31
CA PHE A 217 5.78 -6.25 0.63
C PHE A 217 5.93 -7.74 0.32
N ARG A 218 6.42 -8.49 1.29
CA ARG A 218 6.46 -9.95 1.29
C ARG A 218 5.31 -10.46 2.17
N PRO A 219 4.30 -11.11 1.58
CA PRO A 219 3.24 -11.70 2.38
C PRO A 219 3.80 -12.85 3.22
N GLY A 220 3.25 -13.02 4.41
CA GLY A 220 3.54 -14.13 5.30
C GLY A 220 3.06 -15.47 4.73
N SER A 221 3.29 -16.53 5.49
CA SER A 221 2.75 -17.85 5.18
C SER A 221 2.48 -18.63 6.45
N SER A 222 1.59 -19.60 6.39
CA SER A 222 1.22 -20.40 7.55
C SER A 222 1.13 -21.88 7.24
N LEU A 223 1.20 -22.68 8.30
CA LEU A 223 0.96 -24.12 8.30
C LEU A 223 0.09 -24.45 9.51
N HIS A 224 -1.01 -25.16 9.26
CA HIS A 224 -1.91 -25.64 10.29
C HIS A 224 -1.94 -27.17 10.23
N PHE A 225 -1.68 -27.83 11.36
CA PHE A 225 -1.63 -29.29 11.46
C PHE A 225 -2.02 -29.77 12.85
N ASP A 226 -2.39 -31.05 12.94
CA ASP A 226 -2.81 -31.67 14.20
C ASP A 226 -1.61 -31.93 15.12
N TRP A 227 -1.83 -31.82 16.44
CA TRP A 227 -0.84 -32.19 17.44
C TRP A 227 -0.74 -33.73 17.52
N PRO A 228 0.49 -34.31 17.42
CA PRO A 228 0.68 -35.77 17.40
C PRO A 228 0.43 -36.48 18.73
#